data_AF-A0A521NUH6-F1
#
_entry.id   AF-A0A521NUH6-F1
#
_cell.length_a   1.000
_cell.length_b   1.000
_cell.length_c   1.000
_cell.angle_alpha   90.00
_cell.angle_beta   90.00
_cell.angle_gamma   90.00
#
_symmetry.space_group_name_H-M   'P 1'
#
loop_
_entity.id
_entity.type
_entity.pdbx_description
1 polymer ?
#
loop_
_entity_poly.entity_id
_entity_poly.type
_entity_poly.pdbx_seq_one_letter_code
_entity_poly.pdbx_strand_id
1 'polypeptide(L)'
;MAAIPCFVAIAIAGCTYSQINPDAAAEDVRANSGYNELKDIEPGTSKLVMRTFGTSANAQFDVSTSEVPCQSFQHLGVAAYTGSGVVYPWIASALRAGTRASPYLVHEATPGQPIQVRSIGNWNKSGAGVAFHTGSCGPMTVRFTPVVNHAYTVEFIWGEKMSCHLAVMDATDPDAPQPVMANSIPGCPAPAR
;
A
#
# COMPACT_ATOMS: atom_id res chain seq x y z
N MET A 1 -54.91 15.33 -23.37
CA MET A 1 -53.67 14.55 -23.27
C MET A 1 -52.51 15.51 -23.45
N ALA A 2 -51.79 15.82 -22.37
CA ALA A 2 -50.62 16.71 -22.42
C ALA A 2 -49.39 15.86 -22.09
N ALA A 3 -48.46 15.76 -23.03
CA ALA A 3 -47.18 15.09 -22.83
C ALA A 3 -46.24 16.05 -22.10
N ILE A 4 -45.86 15.69 -20.86
CA ILE A 4 -44.84 16.39 -20.08
C ILE A 4 -43.48 15.88 -20.58
N PRO A 5 -42.60 16.73 -21.13
CA PRO A 5 -41.29 16.30 -21.60
C PRO A 5 -40.43 15.93 -20.39
N CYS A 6 -40.00 14.67 -20.35
CA CYS A 6 -39.04 14.18 -19.38
C CYS A 6 -37.66 14.75 -19.74
N PHE A 7 -37.27 15.84 -19.08
CA PHE A 7 -35.89 16.31 -19.11
C PHE A 7 -35.01 15.32 -18.37
N VAL A 8 -34.38 14.41 -19.11
CA VAL A 8 -33.29 13.58 -18.58
C VAL A 8 -32.09 14.49 -18.36
N ALA A 9 -31.91 14.93 -17.12
CA ALA A 9 -30.66 15.53 -16.67
C ALA A 9 -29.59 14.43 -16.63
N ILE A 10 -28.69 14.40 -17.62
CA ILE A 10 -27.52 13.53 -17.62
C ILE A 10 -26.53 14.08 -16.59
N ALA A 11 -26.63 13.61 -15.35
CA ALA A 11 -25.55 13.73 -14.39
C ALA A 11 -24.45 12.72 -14.79
N ILE A 12 -23.31 13.21 -15.30
CA ILE A 12 -22.14 12.37 -15.60
C ILE A 12 -21.46 12.01 -14.27
N ALA A 13 -22.11 11.16 -13.47
CA ALA A 13 -21.42 10.38 -12.46
C ALA A 13 -20.72 9.25 -13.22
N GLY A 14 -19.47 9.48 -13.64
CA GLY A 14 -18.69 8.44 -14.30
C GLY A 14 -18.55 7.25 -13.36
N CYS A 15 -19.05 6.09 -13.76
CA CYS A 15 -18.86 4.86 -13.00
C CYS A 15 -17.35 4.55 -12.90
N THR A 16 -16.90 4.09 -11.72
CA THR A 16 -15.52 3.61 -11.55
C THR A 16 -15.30 2.33 -12.35
N TYR A 17 -14.04 1.96 -12.62
CA TYR A 17 -13.73 0.74 -13.35
C TYR A 17 -14.36 -0.50 -12.71
N SER A 18 -14.30 -0.60 -11.37
CA SER A 18 -14.97 -1.64 -10.58
C SER A 18 -16.48 -1.70 -10.71
N GLN A 19 -17.15 -0.58 -10.99
CA GLN A 19 -18.61 -0.57 -11.21
C GLN A 19 -18.98 -1.02 -12.64
N ILE A 20 -18.08 -0.80 -13.60
CA ILE A 20 -18.29 -1.16 -15.00
C ILE A 20 -17.96 -2.64 -15.24
N ASN A 21 -16.84 -3.11 -14.69
CA ASN A 21 -16.37 -4.48 -14.85
C ASN A 21 -15.74 -4.96 -13.52
N PRO A 22 -16.55 -5.51 -12.61
CA PRO A 22 -16.08 -5.89 -11.28
C PRO A 22 -15.04 -7.02 -11.31
N ASP A 23 -15.21 -8.01 -12.18
CA ASP A 23 -14.31 -9.16 -12.26
C ASP A 23 -12.92 -8.74 -12.75
N ALA A 24 -12.85 -7.98 -13.85
CA ALA A 24 -11.57 -7.50 -14.36
C ALA A 24 -10.90 -6.48 -13.41
N ALA A 25 -11.69 -5.69 -12.68
CA ALA A 25 -11.17 -4.81 -11.63
C ALA A 25 -10.57 -5.62 -10.47
N ALA A 26 -11.20 -6.72 -10.06
CA ALA A 26 -10.68 -7.60 -9.02
C ALA A 26 -9.36 -8.28 -9.46
N GLU A 27 -9.28 -8.72 -10.72
CA GLU A 27 -8.04 -9.26 -11.30
C GLU A 27 -6.91 -8.23 -11.33
N ASP A 28 -7.21 -6.98 -11.72
CA ASP A 28 -6.25 -5.89 -11.72
C ASP A 28 -5.72 -5.58 -10.30
N VAL A 29 -6.60 -5.61 -9.29
CA VAL A 29 -6.18 -5.49 -7.88
C VAL A 29 -5.26 -6.64 -7.49
N ARG A 30 -5.62 -7.88 -7.82
CA ARG A 30 -4.80 -9.06 -7.49
C ARG A 30 -3.41 -8.99 -8.12
N ALA A 31 -3.33 -8.58 -9.38
CA ALA A 31 -2.06 -8.44 -10.10
C ALA A 31 -1.15 -7.34 -9.54
N ASN A 32 -1.71 -6.28 -8.94
CA ASN A 32 -0.97 -5.10 -8.51
C ASN A 32 -0.92 -4.89 -6.99
N SER A 33 -1.30 -5.88 -6.19
CA SER A 33 -1.32 -5.76 -4.71
C SER A 33 -0.44 -6.80 -3.99
N GLY A 34 0.27 -7.64 -4.75
CA GLY A 34 1.07 -8.75 -4.22
C GLY A 34 0.23 -9.95 -3.79
N TYR A 35 -1.05 -10.02 -4.18
CA TYR A 35 -1.97 -11.09 -3.80
C TYR A 35 -1.43 -12.49 -4.13
N ASN A 36 -0.80 -12.65 -5.31
CA ASN A 36 -0.24 -13.95 -5.72
C ASN A 36 1.01 -14.31 -4.92
N GLU A 37 1.80 -13.31 -4.49
CA GLU A 37 3.00 -13.54 -3.67
C GLU A 37 2.66 -14.16 -2.32
N LEU A 38 1.52 -13.73 -1.74
CA LEU A 38 1.04 -14.21 -0.45
C LEU A 38 0.71 -15.72 -0.47
N LYS A 39 0.46 -16.30 -1.65
CA LYS A 39 0.15 -17.72 -1.81
C LYS A 39 1.38 -18.61 -1.99
N ASP A 40 2.51 -18.00 -2.37
CA ASP A 40 3.73 -18.71 -2.73
C ASP A 40 4.76 -18.64 -1.60
N ILE A 41 4.47 -19.28 -0.47
CA ILE A 41 5.34 -19.23 0.73
C ILE A 41 6.29 -20.43 0.69
N GLU A 42 7.59 -20.17 0.78
CA GLU A 42 8.58 -21.24 0.90
C GLU A 42 8.40 -21.97 2.25
N PRO A 43 8.37 -23.32 2.27
CA PRO A 43 8.24 -24.05 3.52
C PRO A 43 9.35 -23.69 4.51
N GLY A 44 8.95 -23.26 5.71
CA GLY A 44 9.89 -22.85 6.77
C GLY A 44 10.24 -21.36 6.76
N THR A 45 9.70 -20.55 5.85
CA THR A 45 9.89 -19.09 5.85
C THR A 45 8.60 -18.36 6.23
N SER A 46 8.69 -17.03 6.35
CA SER A 46 7.55 -16.13 6.39
C SER A 46 7.73 -15.08 5.31
N LYS A 47 6.64 -14.62 4.68
CA LYS A 47 6.72 -13.60 3.62
C LYS A 47 6.05 -12.30 4.05
N LEU A 48 6.65 -11.17 3.71
CA LEU A 48 6.07 -9.84 3.88
C LEU A 48 5.85 -9.20 2.50
N VAL A 49 4.63 -8.77 2.23
CA VAL A 49 4.26 -7.96 1.08
C VAL A 49 3.99 -6.53 1.56
N MET A 50 4.86 -5.60 1.21
CA MET A 50 4.69 -4.19 1.56
C MET A 50 4.01 -3.44 0.43
N ARG A 51 2.96 -2.71 0.77
CA ARG A 51 2.13 -1.97 -0.20
C ARG A 51 1.57 -0.71 0.43
N THR A 52 1.02 0.16 -0.40
CA THR A 52 0.37 1.40 0.04
C THR A 52 -1.10 1.40 -0.36
N PHE A 53 -1.93 2.12 0.38
CA PHE A 53 -3.35 2.30 0.11
C PHE A 53 -3.79 3.76 0.33
N GLY A 54 -4.93 4.12 -0.26
CA GLY A 54 -5.63 5.38 -0.02
C GLY A 54 -5.42 6.44 -1.10
N THR A 55 -4.18 6.70 -1.50
CA THR A 55 -3.86 7.71 -2.55
C THR A 55 -2.68 7.27 -3.41
N SER A 56 -2.46 7.96 -4.52
CA SER A 56 -1.34 7.73 -5.45
C SER A 56 0.01 8.25 -4.98
N ALA A 57 0.19 8.42 -3.67
CA ALA A 57 1.46 8.84 -3.10
C ALA A 57 2.31 7.63 -2.73
N ASN A 58 3.62 7.82 -2.87
CA ASN A 58 4.60 6.77 -2.71
C ASN A 58 4.96 6.59 -1.24
N ALA A 59 5.26 5.36 -0.85
CA ALA A 59 5.80 5.05 0.46
C ALA A 59 7.11 4.27 0.30
N GLN A 60 8.17 4.76 0.96
CA GLN A 60 9.42 4.01 1.10
C GLN A 60 9.27 2.98 2.21
N PHE A 61 9.88 1.80 2.05
CA PHE A 61 9.93 0.76 3.07
C PHE A 61 11.37 0.36 3.39
N ASP A 62 11.64 0.22 4.68
CA ASP A 62 12.86 -0.36 5.21
C ASP A 62 12.53 -1.41 6.28
N VAL A 63 13.38 -2.42 6.43
CA VAL A 63 13.22 -3.49 7.42
C VAL A 63 14.46 -3.67 8.29
N SER A 64 14.29 -4.15 9.52
CA SER A 64 15.40 -4.46 10.42
C SER A 64 15.04 -5.63 11.33
N THR A 65 15.98 -6.54 11.54
CA THR A 65 15.87 -7.61 12.54
C THR A 65 16.60 -7.29 13.84
N SER A 66 17.08 -6.04 14.01
CA SER A 66 17.74 -5.59 15.24
C SER A 66 16.80 -5.69 16.43
N GLU A 67 17.34 -6.15 17.56
CA GLU A 67 16.60 -6.12 18.83
C GLU A 67 16.42 -4.69 19.35
N VAL A 68 17.38 -3.81 19.02
CA VAL A 68 17.35 -2.40 19.42
C VAL A 68 16.40 -1.64 18.50
N PRO A 69 15.40 -0.92 19.07
CA PRO A 69 14.48 -0.11 18.29
C PRO A 69 15.21 0.89 17.38
N CYS A 70 14.69 1.05 16.18
CA CYS A 70 15.13 2.06 15.21
C CYS A 70 16.56 1.90 14.66
N GLN A 71 17.19 0.73 14.78
CA GLN A 71 18.56 0.49 14.32
C GLN A 71 18.65 -0.49 13.15
N SER A 72 19.74 -0.42 12.39
CA SER A 72 20.13 -1.40 11.36
C SER A 72 19.08 -1.66 10.27
N PHE A 73 18.39 -0.61 9.83
CA PHE A 73 17.44 -0.72 8.73
C PHE A 73 18.12 -0.94 7.38
N GLN A 74 17.67 -1.96 6.67
CA GLN A 74 17.95 -2.19 5.26
C GLN A 74 16.84 -1.57 4.41
N HIS A 75 17.23 -0.76 3.42
CA HIS A 75 16.28 -0.21 2.46
C HIS A 75 15.78 -1.29 1.49
N LEU A 76 14.46 -1.40 1.32
CA LEU A 76 13.84 -2.35 0.39
C LEU A 76 13.36 -1.71 -0.91
N GLY A 77 12.92 -0.46 -0.85
CA GLY A 77 12.46 0.26 -2.03
C GLY A 77 11.27 1.18 -1.76
N VAL A 78 10.54 1.47 -2.83
CA VAL A 78 9.38 2.38 -2.82
C VAL A 78 8.18 1.66 -3.43
N ALA A 79 7.05 1.67 -2.74
CA ALA A 79 5.77 1.19 -3.25
C ALA A 79 4.80 2.34 -3.55
N ALA A 80 3.97 2.18 -4.56
CA ALA A 80 2.95 3.15 -4.97
C ALA A 80 1.66 2.47 -5.40
N TYR A 81 0.53 2.98 -4.92
CA TYR A 81 -0.80 2.54 -5.34
C TYR A 81 -1.31 3.47 -6.42
N THR A 82 -1.49 3.00 -7.65
CA THR A 82 -1.90 3.87 -8.75
C THR A 82 -3.34 3.68 -9.18
N GLY A 83 -4.20 3.27 -8.24
CA GLY A 83 -5.64 3.17 -8.49
C GLY A 83 -6.09 1.84 -9.09
N SER A 84 -5.32 0.76 -8.93
CA SER A 84 -5.72 -0.57 -9.42
C SER A 84 -7.11 -0.95 -8.92
N GLY A 85 -7.95 -1.46 -9.82
CA GLY A 85 -9.38 -1.74 -9.62
C GLY A 85 -10.32 -0.52 -9.60
N VAL A 86 -9.79 0.70 -9.49
CA VAL A 86 -10.59 1.94 -9.45
C VAL A 86 -10.56 2.66 -10.80
N VAL A 87 -9.37 2.82 -11.38
CA VAL A 87 -9.16 3.35 -12.73
C VAL A 87 -8.82 2.21 -13.69
N TYR A 88 -8.94 2.47 -14.99
CA TYR A 88 -8.54 1.50 -16.00
C TYR A 88 -7.02 1.17 -15.89
N PRO A 89 -6.61 -0.08 -16.16
CA PRO A 89 -5.22 -0.51 -15.99
C PRO A 89 -4.19 0.34 -16.78
N TRP A 90 -4.56 0.83 -17.96
CA TRP A 90 -3.68 1.70 -18.75
C TRP A 90 -3.41 3.05 -18.06
N ILE A 91 -4.39 3.61 -17.35
CA ILE A 91 -4.24 4.84 -16.57
C ILE A 91 -3.32 4.58 -15.37
N ALA A 92 -3.60 3.51 -14.62
CA ALA A 92 -2.78 3.12 -13.48
C ALA A 92 -1.31 2.85 -13.88
N SER A 93 -1.09 2.33 -15.08
CA SER A 93 0.25 2.07 -15.63
C SER A 93 0.94 3.35 -16.09
N ALA A 94 0.23 4.27 -16.76
CA ALA A 94 0.75 5.58 -17.14
C ALA A 94 1.19 6.41 -15.92
N LEU A 95 0.41 6.37 -14.83
CA LEU A 95 0.77 7.03 -13.56
C LEU A 95 2.04 6.46 -12.93
N ARG A 96 2.35 5.17 -13.16
CA ARG A 96 3.59 4.53 -12.67
C ARG A 96 4.79 4.75 -13.56
N ALA A 97 4.61 4.87 -14.88
CA ALA A 97 5.69 4.89 -15.87
C ALA A 97 6.74 6.02 -15.63
N GLY A 98 6.37 7.10 -14.94
CA GLY A 98 7.27 8.18 -14.53
C GLY A 98 7.91 8.00 -13.14
N THR A 99 7.65 6.89 -12.45
CA THR A 99 8.08 6.64 -11.07
C THR A 99 9.01 5.42 -11.01
N ARG A 100 9.91 5.38 -10.01
CA ARG A 100 10.68 4.18 -9.66
C ARG A 100 9.94 3.28 -8.65
N ALA A 101 8.64 3.50 -8.47
CA ALA A 101 7.86 2.83 -7.43
C ALA A 101 7.23 1.55 -7.99
N SER A 102 7.35 0.47 -7.22
CA SER A 102 6.67 -0.80 -7.51
C SER A 102 5.24 -0.76 -7.00
N PRO A 103 4.29 -1.55 -7.55
CA PRO A 103 2.97 -1.70 -6.94
C PRO A 103 3.04 -2.26 -5.51
N TYR A 104 3.98 -3.16 -5.25
CA TYR A 104 4.29 -3.74 -3.95
C TYR A 104 5.77 -4.14 -3.89
N LEU A 105 6.26 -4.45 -2.69
CA LEU A 105 7.59 -5.01 -2.43
C LEU A 105 7.44 -6.33 -1.68
N VAL A 106 8.36 -7.27 -1.92
CA VAL A 106 8.38 -8.58 -1.24
C VAL A 106 9.64 -8.69 -0.41
N HIS A 107 9.52 -9.27 0.79
CA HIS A 107 10.63 -9.58 1.66
C HIS A 107 10.39 -10.91 2.38
N GLU A 108 11.33 -11.83 2.27
CA GLU A 108 11.37 -13.03 3.11
C GLU A 108 11.87 -12.67 4.50
N ALA A 109 11.14 -13.11 5.54
CA ALA A 109 11.49 -12.92 6.93
C ALA A 109 11.69 -14.28 7.62
N THR A 110 12.60 -14.30 8.58
CA THR A 110 12.85 -15.47 9.43
C THR A 110 11.71 -15.62 10.43
N PRO A 111 10.99 -16.76 10.44
CA PRO A 111 9.97 -17.02 11.44
C PRO A 111 10.52 -16.99 12.88
N GLY A 112 9.73 -16.47 13.82
CA GLY A 112 10.11 -16.39 15.23
C GLY A 112 11.13 -15.28 15.56
N GLN A 113 11.77 -14.67 14.56
CA GLN A 113 12.64 -13.52 14.74
C GLN A 113 11.83 -12.22 14.64
N PRO A 114 11.84 -11.34 15.67
CA PRO A 114 11.16 -10.07 15.57
C PRO A 114 11.71 -9.21 14.43
N ILE A 115 10.82 -8.61 13.66
CA ILE A 115 11.15 -7.69 12.56
C ILE A 115 10.54 -6.32 12.84
N GLN A 116 11.31 -5.28 12.57
CA GLN A 116 10.89 -3.90 12.53
C GLN A 116 10.67 -3.51 11.07
N VAL A 117 9.52 -2.91 10.77
CA VAL A 117 9.24 -2.33 9.45
C VAL A 117 9.03 -0.84 9.62
N ARG A 118 9.80 -0.04 8.89
CA ARG A 118 9.69 1.41 8.85
C ARG A 118 9.20 1.83 7.48
N SER A 119 8.28 2.79 7.47
CA SER A 119 7.82 3.39 6.23
C SER A 119 7.62 4.89 6.35
N ILE A 120 7.93 5.60 5.27
CA ILE A 120 7.74 7.04 5.14
C ILE A 120 7.08 7.33 3.80
N GLY A 121 5.96 8.03 3.86
CA GLY A 121 5.21 8.48 2.70
C GLY A 121 5.73 9.82 2.22
N ASN A 122 5.88 10.00 0.91
CA ASN A 122 6.25 11.28 0.31
C ASN A 122 5.26 11.64 -0.79
N TRP A 123 4.90 12.92 -0.87
CA TRP A 123 4.11 13.44 -1.98
C TRP A 123 4.77 14.66 -2.61
N ASN A 124 4.52 14.80 -3.90
CA ASN A 124 4.78 15.99 -4.66
C ASN A 124 3.50 16.31 -5.42
N LYS A 125 2.85 17.43 -5.11
CA LYS A 125 1.69 17.93 -5.85
C LYS A 125 2.16 19.11 -6.68
N SER A 126 2.42 18.86 -7.97
CA SER A 126 2.61 19.92 -8.96
C SER A 126 1.27 20.24 -9.63
N GLY A 127 0.92 21.53 -9.69
CA GLY A 127 -0.31 22.05 -10.31
C GLY A 127 -0.52 23.53 -9.99
N ALA A 128 -1.13 24.28 -10.90
CA ALA A 128 -1.44 25.69 -10.65
C ALA A 128 -2.48 25.81 -9.52
N GLY A 129 -2.13 26.50 -8.43
CA GLY A 129 -3.06 26.82 -7.33
C GLY A 129 -3.03 25.91 -6.10
N VAL A 130 -2.09 24.97 -5.98
CA VAL A 130 -1.90 24.19 -4.73
C VAL A 130 -0.78 24.79 -3.88
N ALA A 131 -1.12 25.24 -2.66
CA ALA A 131 -0.21 25.87 -1.70
C ALA A 131 0.84 24.91 -1.07
N PHE A 132 0.70 23.59 -1.30
CA PHE A 132 1.60 22.57 -0.78
C PHE A 132 2.23 21.79 -1.93
N HIS A 133 3.45 22.16 -2.30
CA HIS A 133 4.16 21.55 -3.43
C HIS A 133 4.76 20.18 -3.07
N THR A 134 5.29 20.00 -1.85
CA THR A 134 5.95 18.76 -1.41
C THR A 134 5.74 18.53 0.09
N GLY A 135 5.72 17.28 0.52
CA GLY A 135 5.70 16.94 1.93
C GLY A 135 5.85 15.45 2.18
N SER A 136 5.87 15.08 3.47
CA SER A 136 6.05 13.71 3.92
C SER A 136 5.12 13.36 5.08
N CYS A 137 4.77 12.09 5.21
CA CYS A 137 4.09 11.55 6.38
C CYS A 137 4.88 10.37 6.95
N GLY A 138 5.07 10.37 8.27
CA GLY A 138 5.93 9.43 8.98
C GLY A 138 7.28 10.05 9.36
N PRO A 139 8.29 9.23 9.68
CA PRO A 139 8.30 7.77 9.56
C PRO A 139 7.36 7.09 10.56
N MET A 140 6.64 6.07 10.08
CA MET A 140 5.92 5.11 10.92
C MET A 140 6.76 3.86 11.06
N THR A 141 6.89 3.33 12.27
CA THR A 141 7.62 2.09 12.52
C THR A 141 6.78 1.15 13.37
N VAL A 142 6.73 -0.11 12.97
CA VAL A 142 6.06 -1.19 13.70
C VAL A 142 7.02 -2.34 13.90
N ARG A 143 6.81 -3.13 14.96
CA ARG A 143 7.53 -4.37 15.24
C ARG A 143 6.55 -5.49 15.53
N PHE A 144 6.80 -6.64 14.92
CA PHE A 144 6.04 -7.86 15.16
C PHE A 144 6.94 -9.08 14.93
N THR A 145 6.44 -10.27 15.24
CA THR A 145 7.16 -11.53 15.06
C THR A 145 6.41 -12.39 14.05
N PRO A 146 6.96 -12.62 12.84
CA PRO A 146 6.37 -13.50 11.84
C PRO A 146 6.30 -14.95 12.32
N VAL A 147 5.25 -15.66 11.90
CA VAL A 147 5.01 -17.08 12.18
C VAL A 147 5.39 -17.91 10.97
N VAL A 148 5.91 -19.11 11.21
CA VAL A 148 6.37 -20.03 10.16
C VAL A 148 5.24 -20.39 9.19
N ASN A 149 5.52 -20.35 7.89
CA ASN A 149 4.56 -20.58 6.80
C ASN A 149 3.40 -19.58 6.73
N HIS A 150 3.59 -18.36 7.25
CA HIS A 150 2.61 -17.29 7.13
C HIS A 150 3.10 -16.20 6.18
N ALA A 151 2.13 -15.53 5.53
CA ALA A 151 2.37 -14.34 4.73
C ALA A 151 1.66 -13.14 5.35
N TYR A 152 2.30 -11.99 5.29
CA TYR A 152 1.81 -10.75 5.89
C TYR A 152 1.74 -9.64 4.86
N THR A 153 0.72 -8.80 4.94
CA THR A 153 0.75 -7.51 4.27
C THR A 153 1.14 -6.43 5.26
N VAL A 154 2.11 -5.60 4.89
CA VAL A 154 2.47 -4.38 5.63
C VAL A 154 2.03 -3.18 4.82
N GLU A 155 0.99 -2.52 5.28
CA GLU A 155 0.24 -1.53 4.50
C GLU A 155 0.50 -0.14 5.03
N PHE A 156 1.14 0.70 4.20
CA PHE A 156 1.20 2.13 4.45
C PHE A 156 -0.09 2.77 3.97
N ILE A 157 -0.96 3.13 4.91
CA ILE A 157 -2.30 3.63 4.60
C ILE A 157 -2.28 5.15 4.72
N TRP A 158 -2.54 5.82 3.60
CA TRP A 158 -2.79 7.26 3.59
C TRP A 158 -4.21 7.56 4.05
N GLY A 159 -4.32 8.33 5.12
CA GLY A 159 -5.58 8.83 5.65
C GLY A 159 -5.91 10.23 5.16
N GLU A 160 -6.98 10.79 5.73
CA GLU A 160 -7.37 12.17 5.47
C GLU A 160 -6.28 13.16 5.91
N LYS A 161 -6.28 14.34 5.28
CA LYS A 161 -5.35 15.45 5.60
C LYS A 161 -3.87 15.03 5.56
N MET A 162 -3.51 14.07 4.70
CA MET A 162 -2.15 13.53 4.57
C MET A 162 -1.62 12.88 5.85
N SER A 163 -2.51 12.43 6.72
CA SER A 163 -2.13 11.49 7.79
C SER A 163 -1.77 10.13 7.21
N CYS A 164 -1.04 9.33 7.96
CA CYS A 164 -0.65 7.99 7.55
C CYS A 164 -0.54 7.09 8.77
N HIS A 165 -0.65 5.78 8.54
CA HIS A 165 -0.34 4.76 9.53
C HIS A 165 0.17 3.51 8.82
N LEU A 166 0.75 2.60 9.60
CA LEU A 166 1.29 1.34 9.10
C LEU A 166 0.49 0.21 9.75
N ALA A 167 -0.25 -0.55 8.94
CA ALA A 167 -1.01 -1.71 9.39
C ALA A 167 -0.27 -2.99 9.00
N VAL A 168 -0.33 -4.00 9.87
CA VAL A 168 0.19 -5.35 9.60
C VAL A 168 -0.98 -6.30 9.65
N MET A 169 -1.20 -7.04 8.56
CA MET A 169 -2.23 -8.07 8.47
C MET A 169 -1.57 -9.40 8.18
N ASP A 170 -2.00 -10.45 8.86
CA ASP A 170 -1.77 -11.82 8.47
C ASP A 170 -2.67 -12.09 7.27
N ALA A 171 -2.05 -12.26 6.11
CA ALA A 171 -2.71 -12.45 4.83
C ALA A 171 -2.33 -13.82 4.24
N THR A 172 -2.10 -14.80 5.11
CA THR A 172 -1.91 -16.21 4.73
C THR A 172 -3.14 -16.75 4.02
N ASP A 173 -4.34 -16.30 4.41
CA ASP A 173 -5.53 -16.29 3.55
C ASP A 173 -5.71 -14.86 2.98
N PRO A 174 -5.34 -14.62 1.71
CA PRO A 174 -5.43 -13.29 1.11
C PRO A 174 -6.85 -12.75 0.94
N ASP A 175 -7.87 -13.62 0.93
CA ASP A 175 -9.27 -13.22 0.80
C ASP A 175 -9.90 -12.90 2.17
N ALA A 176 -9.23 -13.26 3.27
CA ALA A 176 -9.68 -12.98 4.65
C ALA A 176 -8.51 -12.56 5.58
N PRO A 177 -7.81 -11.44 5.28
CA PRO A 177 -6.66 -11.01 6.07
C PRO A 177 -7.07 -10.60 7.50
N GLN A 178 -6.26 -10.97 8.48
CA GLN A 178 -6.51 -10.72 9.90
C GLN A 178 -5.50 -9.74 10.48
N PRO A 179 -5.91 -8.77 11.33
CA PRO A 179 -4.96 -7.82 11.92
C PRO A 179 -3.98 -8.52 12.86
N VAL A 180 -2.70 -8.18 12.72
CA VAL A 180 -1.64 -8.63 13.63
C VAL A 180 -1.41 -7.57 14.69
N MET A 181 -1.22 -8.01 15.93
CA MET A 181 -0.78 -7.14 17.03
C MET A 181 0.67 -6.72 16.81
N ALA A 182 0.88 -5.68 16.01
CA ALA A 182 2.16 -5.05 15.79
C ALA A 182 2.36 -3.87 16.75
N ASN A 183 3.50 -3.83 17.42
CA ASN A 183 3.85 -2.77 18.36
C ASN A 183 4.40 -1.57 17.61
N SER A 184 3.77 -0.40 17.76
CA SER A 184 4.32 0.84 17.20
C SER A 184 5.58 1.26 17.96
N ILE A 185 6.62 1.64 17.22
CA ILE A 185 7.86 2.19 17.77
C ILE A 185 7.91 3.69 17.45
N PRO A 186 7.62 4.57 18.43
CA PRO A 186 7.67 6.01 18.22
C PRO A 186 9.12 6.51 18.15
N GLY A 187 9.33 7.65 17.49
CA GLY A 187 10.60 8.39 17.55
C GLY A 187 11.73 7.83 16.69
N CYS A 188 11.47 6.86 15.81
CA CYS A 188 12.49 6.44 14.84
C CYS A 188 12.81 7.58 13.87
N PRO A 189 14.09 7.83 13.57
CA PRO A 189 14.46 8.86 12.59
C PRO A 189 14.03 8.44 11.18
N ALA A 190 13.78 9.44 10.34
CA ALA A 190 13.57 9.22 8.92
C ALA A 190 14.81 8.58 8.29
N PRO A 191 14.66 7.81 7.19
CA PRO A 191 15.80 7.26 6.47
C PRO A 191 16.72 8.40 6.01
N ALA A 192 18.03 8.21 6.12
CA ALA A 192 18.99 9.13 5.49
C ALA A 192 18.79 9.08 3.97
N ARG A 193 18.70 10.24 3.33
CA ARG A 193 18.56 10.38 1.86
C ARG A 193 19.83 9.99 1.14
#